data_AF-H3HBQ8-F1
#
_entry.id   AF-H3HBQ8-F1
#
_cell.length_a   1.000
_cell.length_b   1.000
_cell.length_c   1.000
_cell.angle_alpha   90.00
_cell.angle_beta   90.00
_cell.angle_gamma   90.00
#
_symmetry.space_group_name_H-M   'P 1'
#
loop_
_entity.id
_entity.type
_entity.pdbx_description
1 polymer ?
#
loop_
_entity_poly.entity_id
_entity_poly.type
_entity_poly.pdbx_seq_one_letter_code
_entity_poly.pdbx_strand_id
1 'polypeptide(L)'
;METELAAQVQRYLDAYVYENARFLAERLVAQRPSEENVLLLATCYYRNGQAARASAVLSGATRPDNRYLLACCCFQQGQLVEAENALLGGENCHVDDAETVENIPAGAAGLFLLGKVCRRGNRRQQAVACFVKR
;
A
#
# COMPACT_ATOMS: atom_id res chain seq x y z
N MET A 1 15.75 -19.46 -8.46
CA MET A 1 14.51 -19.69 -9.21
C MET A 1 13.49 -18.60 -8.89
N GLU A 2 12.99 -18.52 -7.65
CA GLU A 2 12.07 -17.44 -7.20
C GLU A 2 12.66 -16.03 -7.35
N THR A 3 13.89 -15.83 -6.88
CA THR A 3 14.60 -14.54 -6.96
C THR A 3 14.81 -14.05 -8.40
N GLU A 4 15.09 -14.97 -9.32
CA GLU A 4 15.27 -14.65 -10.75
C GLU A 4 13.96 -14.20 -11.38
N LEU A 5 12.85 -14.89 -11.04
CA LEU A 5 11.53 -14.53 -11.54
C LEU A 5 11.08 -13.16 -10.99
N ALA A 6 11.30 -12.91 -9.70
CA ALA A 6 11.04 -11.61 -9.08
C ALA A 6 11.86 -10.48 -9.72
N ALA A 7 13.15 -10.72 -9.99
CA ALA A 7 14.00 -9.75 -10.69
C ALA A 7 13.49 -9.47 -12.12
N GLN A 8 13.02 -10.50 -12.83
CA GLN A 8 12.45 -10.32 -14.17
C GLN A 8 11.13 -9.53 -14.14
N VAL A 9 10.28 -9.75 -13.13
CA VAL A 9 9.07 -8.93 -12.91
C VAL A 9 9.44 -7.47 -12.70
N GLN A 10 10.45 -7.19 -11.85
CA GLN A 10 10.94 -5.83 -11.62
C GLN A 10 11.44 -5.17 -12.91
N ARG A 11 12.24 -5.89 -13.71
CA ARG A 11 12.69 -5.40 -15.03
C ARG A 11 11.52 -5.04 -15.95
N TYR A 12 10.47 -5.86 -15.99
CA TYR A 12 9.29 -5.54 -16.80
C TYR A 12 8.50 -4.35 -16.24
N LEU A 13 8.44 -4.17 -14.91
CA LEU A 13 7.85 -2.99 -14.30
C LEU A 13 8.62 -1.71 -14.65
N ASP A 14 9.94 -1.77 -14.65
CA ASP A 14 10.81 -0.64 -15.01
C ASP A 14 10.74 -0.30 -16.49
N ALA A 15 10.56 -1.32 -17.34
CA ALA A 15 10.31 -1.17 -18.77
C ALA A 15 8.85 -0.79 -19.11
N TYR A 16 7.98 -0.59 -18.11
CA TYR A 16 6.55 -0.28 -18.28
C TYR A 16 5.74 -1.36 -19.03
N VAL A 17 6.25 -2.60 -19.10
CA VAL A 17 5.59 -3.75 -19.74
C VAL A 17 4.73 -4.49 -18.73
N TYR A 18 3.61 -3.86 -18.35
CA TYR A 18 2.79 -4.29 -17.21
C TYR A 18 2.09 -5.64 -17.40
N GLU A 19 1.72 -6.01 -18.62
CA GLU A 19 1.07 -7.31 -18.87
C GLU A 19 2.00 -8.49 -18.56
N ASN A 20 3.25 -8.41 -19.03
CA ASN A 20 4.26 -9.43 -18.76
C ASN A 20 4.63 -9.46 -17.28
N ALA A 21 4.81 -8.30 -16.66
CA ALA A 21 5.10 -8.20 -15.23
C ALA A 21 3.99 -8.86 -14.40
N ARG A 22 2.72 -8.55 -14.71
CA ARG A 22 1.56 -9.11 -14.04
C ARG A 22 1.48 -10.62 -14.21
N PHE A 23 1.59 -11.13 -15.43
CA PHE A 23 1.50 -12.57 -15.70
C PHE A 23 2.55 -13.37 -14.92
N LEU A 24 3.79 -12.88 -14.89
CA LEU A 24 4.86 -13.53 -14.15
C LEU A 24 4.67 -13.40 -12.63
N ALA A 25 4.17 -12.27 -12.14
CA ALA A 25 3.87 -12.07 -10.73
C ALA A 25 2.71 -12.97 -10.24
N GLU A 26 1.66 -13.15 -11.04
CA GLU A 26 0.55 -14.06 -10.73
C GLU A 26 1.06 -15.50 -10.61
N ARG A 27 1.89 -15.93 -11.55
CA ARG A 27 2.52 -17.26 -11.54
C ARG A 27 3.45 -17.44 -10.33
N LEU A 28 4.19 -16.40 -9.96
CA LEU A 28 5.07 -16.42 -8.80
C LEU A 28 4.28 -16.61 -7.50
N VAL A 29 3.20 -15.86 -7.30
CA VAL A 29 2.32 -15.99 -6.12
C VAL A 29 1.61 -17.34 -6.09
N ALA A 30 1.16 -17.84 -7.24
CA ALA A 30 0.53 -19.17 -7.34
C ALA A 30 1.51 -20.30 -6.97
N GLN A 31 2.80 -20.13 -7.27
CA GLN A 31 3.83 -21.11 -6.90
C GLN A 31 4.24 -21.00 -5.43
N ARG A 32 4.34 -19.77 -4.90
CA ARG A 32 4.69 -19.50 -3.50
C ARG A 32 3.99 -18.22 -3.01
N PRO A 33 2.89 -18.34 -2.24
CA PRO A 33 2.21 -17.19 -1.68
C PRO A 33 2.97 -16.69 -0.44
N SER A 34 3.96 -15.81 -0.68
CA SER A 34 4.67 -15.07 0.38
C SER A 34 4.22 -13.61 0.40
N GLU A 35 4.34 -12.95 1.54
CA GLU A 35 3.98 -11.52 1.64
C GLU A 35 4.78 -10.62 0.69
N GLU A 36 6.00 -11.01 0.33
CA GLU A 36 6.86 -10.29 -0.65
C GLU A 36 6.37 -10.46 -2.08
N ASN A 37 5.99 -11.68 -2.45
CA ASN A 37 5.45 -11.96 -3.78
C ASN A 37 4.08 -11.31 -3.97
N VAL A 38 3.27 -11.29 -2.90
CA VAL A 38 1.99 -10.57 -2.87
C VAL A 38 2.20 -9.07 -3.04
N LEU A 39 3.18 -8.47 -2.35
CA LEU A 39 3.54 -7.06 -2.54
C LEU A 39 3.91 -6.76 -4.00
N LEU A 40 4.73 -7.63 -4.60
CA LEU A 40 5.18 -7.47 -5.99
C LEU A 40 4.01 -7.56 -6.98
N LEU A 41 3.10 -8.52 -6.79
CA LEU A 41 1.89 -8.66 -7.59
C LEU A 41 0.95 -7.45 -7.42
N ALA A 42 0.73 -7.01 -6.19
CA ALA A 42 -0.09 -5.83 -5.93
C ALA A 42 0.53 -4.56 -6.54
N THR A 43 1.86 -4.44 -6.54
CA THR A 43 2.58 -3.35 -7.21
C THR A 43 2.35 -3.38 -8.72
N CYS A 44 2.37 -4.57 -9.34
CA CYS A 44 2.04 -4.73 -10.76
C CYS A 44 0.62 -4.25 -11.06
N TYR A 45 -0.35 -4.66 -10.24
CA TYR A 45 -1.74 -4.22 -10.37
C TYR A 45 -1.91 -2.71 -10.20
N TYR A 46 -1.25 -2.15 -9.18
CA TYR A 46 -1.30 -0.72 -8.88
C TYR A 46 -0.73 0.12 -10.04
N ARG A 47 0.44 -0.26 -10.55
CA ARG A 47 1.07 0.44 -11.70
C ARG A 47 0.27 0.30 -12.99
N ASN A 48 -0.49 -0.78 -13.14
CA ASN A 48 -1.41 -0.98 -14.27
C ASN A 48 -2.78 -0.28 -14.07
N GLY A 49 -2.94 0.55 -13.03
CA GLY A 49 -4.18 1.29 -12.75
C GLY A 49 -5.31 0.46 -12.14
N GLN A 50 -5.05 -0.79 -11.77
CA GLN A 50 -6.04 -1.73 -11.23
C GLN A 50 -6.03 -1.71 -9.69
N ALA A 51 -6.23 -0.52 -9.11
CA ALA A 51 -6.16 -0.31 -7.66
C ALA A 51 -7.12 -1.21 -6.87
N ALA A 52 -8.33 -1.46 -7.39
CA ALA A 52 -9.32 -2.34 -6.75
C ALA A 52 -8.85 -3.80 -6.65
N ARG A 53 -8.11 -4.29 -7.65
CA ARG A 53 -7.53 -5.64 -7.62
C ARG A 53 -6.34 -5.70 -6.68
N ALA A 54 -5.50 -4.66 -6.69
CA ALA A 54 -4.39 -4.55 -5.77
C ALA A 54 -4.86 -4.56 -4.30
N SER A 55 -5.91 -3.80 -3.97
CA SER A 55 -6.46 -3.78 -2.61
C SER A 55 -7.06 -5.13 -2.20
N ALA A 56 -7.74 -5.84 -3.11
CA ALA A 56 -8.26 -7.18 -2.83
C ALA A 56 -7.16 -8.24 -2.64
N VAL A 57 -6.01 -8.09 -3.30
CA VAL A 57 -4.85 -8.98 -3.11
C VAL A 57 -4.15 -8.69 -1.77
N LEU A 58 -4.19 -7.43 -1.33
CA LEU A 58 -3.58 -6.97 -0.08
C LEU A 58 -4.52 -7.07 1.15
N SER A 59 -5.79 -7.43 0.97
CA SER A 59 -6.73 -7.53 2.09
C SER A 59 -6.35 -8.70 3.00
N GLY A 60 -5.77 -8.37 4.16
CA GLY A 60 -5.26 -9.33 5.16
C GLY A 60 -3.74 -9.39 5.26
N ALA A 61 -3.00 -8.59 4.49
CA ALA A 61 -1.55 -8.51 4.62
C ALA A 61 -1.12 -7.77 5.90
N THR A 62 -0.11 -8.30 6.59
CA THR A 62 0.31 -7.78 7.92
C THR A 62 1.53 -6.88 7.84
N ARG A 63 2.41 -7.08 6.85
CA ARG A 63 3.63 -6.28 6.70
C ARG A 63 3.35 -4.79 6.48
N PRO A 64 4.22 -3.91 7.00
CA PRO A 64 4.10 -2.47 6.81
C PRO A 64 4.07 -2.07 5.33
N ASP A 65 4.93 -2.66 4.49
CA ASP A 65 5.01 -2.34 3.06
C ASP A 65 3.67 -2.61 2.34
N ASN A 66 3.03 -3.73 2.67
CA ASN A 66 1.74 -4.14 2.13
C ASN A 66 0.62 -3.20 2.58
N ARG A 67 0.61 -2.83 3.87
CA ARG A 67 -0.35 -1.88 4.44
C ARG A 67 -0.25 -0.50 3.80
N TYR A 68 0.96 -0.02 3.54
CA TYR A 68 1.18 1.26 2.85
C TYR A 68 0.64 1.23 1.42
N LEU A 69 0.93 0.16 0.66
CA LEU A 69 0.42 0.02 -0.71
C LEU A 69 -1.11 -0.12 -0.72
N LEU A 70 -1.70 -0.84 0.23
CA LEU A 70 -3.15 -0.95 0.41
C LEU A 70 -3.77 0.43 0.63
N ALA A 71 -3.20 1.23 1.54
CA ALA A 71 -3.66 2.59 1.79
C ALA A 71 -3.58 3.48 0.54
N CYS A 72 -2.53 3.33 -0.27
CA CYS A 72 -2.40 4.04 -1.55
C CYS A 72 -3.52 3.64 -2.52
N CYS A 73 -3.84 2.34 -2.60
CA CYS A 73 -4.93 1.82 -3.43
C CYS A 73 -6.30 2.35 -2.97
N CYS A 74 -6.59 2.32 -1.68
CA CYS A 74 -7.84 2.83 -1.11
C CYS A 74 -7.97 4.35 -1.31
N PHE A 75 -6.89 5.11 -1.14
CA PHE A 75 -6.88 6.55 -1.39
C PHE A 75 -7.17 6.89 -2.87
N GLN A 76 -6.61 6.12 -3.81
CA GLN A 76 -6.89 6.28 -5.24
C GLN A 76 -8.34 5.96 -5.60
N GLN A 77 -8.95 4.99 -4.91
CA GLN A 77 -10.37 4.64 -5.04
C GLN A 77 -11.32 5.61 -4.32
N GLY A 78 -10.79 6.50 -3.46
CA GLY A 78 -11.58 7.44 -2.67
C GLY A 78 -12.15 6.84 -1.37
N GLN A 79 -11.76 5.61 -1.00
CA GLN A 79 -12.13 4.96 0.26
C GLN A 79 -11.25 5.49 1.39
N LEU A 80 -11.62 6.65 1.95
CA LEU A 80 -10.81 7.35 2.96
C LEU A 80 -10.71 6.57 4.27
N VAL A 81 -11.80 5.96 4.72
CA VAL A 81 -11.86 5.20 5.98
C VAL A 81 -10.96 3.97 5.91
N GLU A 82 -11.03 3.21 4.82
CA GLU A 82 -10.17 2.04 4.62
C GLU A 82 -8.69 2.43 4.48
N ALA A 83 -8.39 3.55 3.81
CA ALA A 83 -7.03 4.04 3.68
C ALA A 83 -6.43 4.42 5.05
N GLU A 84 -7.22 5.02 5.92
CA GLU A 84 -6.82 5.35 7.28
C GLU A 84 -6.61 4.10 8.13
N ASN A 85 -7.56 3.16 8.10
CA ASN A 85 -7.44 1.89 8.82
C ASN A 85 -6.20 1.09 8.38
N ALA A 86 -5.89 1.09 7.08
CA ALA A 86 -4.70 0.45 6.55
C ALA A 86 -3.40 1.10 7.06
N LEU A 87 -3.36 2.43 7.21
CA LEU A 87 -2.19 3.16 7.72
C LEU A 87 -2.02 3.00 9.23
N LEU A 88 -3.12 3.07 9.98
CA LEU A 88 -3.13 3.04 11.44
C LEU A 88 -3.00 1.61 12.00
N GLY A 89 -3.34 0.60 11.19
CA GLY A 89 -3.15 -0.82 11.54
C GLY A 89 -4.38 -1.52 12.11
N GLY A 90 -5.59 -0.98 11.93
CA GLY A 90 -6.84 -1.61 12.36
C GLY A 90 -7.95 -0.62 12.73
N GLU A 91 -9.13 -1.15 13.11
CA GLU A 91 -10.37 -0.38 13.35
C GLU A 91 -10.36 0.45 14.66
N ASN A 92 -9.36 0.27 15.53
CA ASN A 92 -9.31 0.86 16.88
C ASN A 92 -8.14 1.83 17.11
N CYS A 93 -7.39 2.19 16.08
CA CYS A 93 -6.26 3.11 16.22
C CYS A 93 -6.65 4.48 15.68
N HIS A 94 -6.42 5.53 16.49
CA HIS A 94 -6.77 6.89 16.12
C HIS A 94 -5.51 7.70 15.77
N VAL A 95 -5.68 8.71 14.91
CA VAL A 95 -4.61 9.64 14.51
C VAL A 95 -4.03 10.41 15.71
N ASP A 96 -4.80 10.52 16.79
CA ASP A 96 -4.43 11.23 18.00
C ASP A 96 -3.54 10.40 18.95
N ASP A 97 -3.43 9.08 18.72
CA ASP A 97 -2.57 8.20 19.51
C ASP A 97 -1.10 8.34 19.06
N ALA A 98 -0.22 8.78 19.96
CA ALA A 98 1.18 9.02 19.60
C ALA A 98 1.91 7.75 19.11
N GLU A 99 1.59 6.59 19.68
CA GLU A 99 2.19 5.29 19.35
C GLU A 99 1.73 4.74 17.98
N THR A 100 0.50 5.07 17.54
CA THR A 100 -0.01 4.63 16.23
C THR A 100 0.69 5.40 15.11
N VAL A 101 1.00 6.67 15.37
CA VAL A 101 1.69 7.56 14.44
C VAL A 101 3.16 7.19 14.26
N GLU A 102 3.79 6.62 15.29
CA GLU A 102 5.20 6.15 15.23
C GLU A 102 5.34 4.83 14.47
N ASN A 103 4.28 4.00 14.45
CA ASN A 103 4.23 2.72 13.73
C ASN A 103 3.68 2.82 12.29
N ILE A 104 3.53 4.03 11.76
CA ILE A 104 3.02 4.25 10.41
C ILE A 104 3.98 3.64 9.38
N PRO A 105 3.47 2.82 8.44
CA PRO A 105 4.31 2.21 7.43
C PRO A 105 4.89 3.27 6.47
N ALA A 106 6.13 3.05 6.01
CA ALA A 106 6.89 3.98 5.17
C ALA A 106 7.18 5.37 5.81
N GLY A 107 7.04 5.51 7.14
CA GLY A 107 7.45 6.70 7.90
C GLY A 107 6.83 8.00 7.37
N ALA A 108 7.68 8.94 6.94
CA ALA A 108 7.25 10.24 6.40
C ALA A 108 6.26 10.12 5.21
N ALA A 109 6.42 9.10 4.35
CA ALA A 109 5.51 8.89 3.23
C ALA A 109 4.11 8.46 3.69
N GLY A 110 4.04 7.61 4.71
CA GLY A 110 2.78 7.22 5.34
C GLY A 110 2.11 8.37 6.07
N LEU A 111 2.86 9.18 6.83
CA LEU A 111 2.37 10.41 7.47
C LEU A 111 1.78 11.39 6.47
N PHE A 112 2.46 11.58 5.34
CA PHE A 112 1.99 12.45 4.27
C PHE A 112 0.70 11.92 3.62
N LEU A 113 0.58 10.60 3.42
CA LEU A 113 -0.64 9.99 2.90
C LEU A 113 -1.79 10.14 3.90
N LEU A 114 -1.54 9.91 5.19
CA LEU A 114 -2.54 10.10 6.26
C LEU A 114 -3.01 11.56 6.30
N GLY A 115 -2.10 12.52 6.24
CA GLY A 115 -2.45 13.94 6.16
C GLY A 115 -3.31 14.28 4.94
N LYS A 116 -3.04 13.66 3.78
CA LYS A 116 -3.91 13.79 2.59
C LYS A 116 -5.30 13.18 2.82
N VAL A 117 -5.40 12.02 3.45
CA VAL A 117 -6.66 11.36 3.81
C VAL A 117 -7.47 12.24 4.77
N CYS A 118 -6.87 12.71 5.86
CA CYS A 118 -7.51 13.62 6.83
C CYS A 118 -7.98 14.91 6.18
N ARG A 119 -7.16 15.52 5.31
CA ARG A 119 -7.53 16.74 4.57
C ARG A 119 -8.73 16.50 3.67
N ARG A 120 -8.77 15.36 2.98
CA ARG A 120 -9.89 14.99 2.09
C ARG A 120 -11.16 14.63 2.87
N GLY A 121 -11.01 14.11 4.09
CA GLY A 121 -12.09 13.88 5.06
C GLY A 121 -12.48 15.11 5.89
N ASN A 122 -12.06 16.32 5.49
CA ASN A 122 -12.35 17.60 6.15
C ASN A 122 -11.83 17.73 7.61
N ARG A 123 -10.89 16.87 8.03
CA ARG A 123 -10.22 16.89 9.35
C ARG A 123 -8.92 17.67 9.27
N ARG A 124 -9.02 19.00 9.13
CA ARG A 124 -7.87 19.88 8.84
C ARG A 124 -6.83 19.91 9.97
N GLN A 125 -7.27 19.88 11.23
CA GLN A 125 -6.36 19.93 12.39
C GLN A 125 -5.47 18.69 12.46
N GLN A 126 -6.05 17.49 12.31
CA GLN A 126 -5.32 16.23 12.23
C GLN A 126 -4.37 16.21 11.03
N ALA A 127 -4.81 16.70 9.87
CA ALA A 127 -3.96 16.79 8.69
C ALA A 127 -2.70 17.64 8.92
N VAL A 128 -2.84 18.79 9.61
CA VAL A 128 -1.70 19.64 9.98
C VAL A 128 -0.75 18.91 10.91
N ALA A 129 -1.27 18.21 11.93
CA ALA A 129 -0.45 17.42 12.84
C ALA A 129 0.38 16.35 12.10
N CYS A 130 -0.23 15.65 11.13
CA CYS A 130 0.47 14.67 10.30
C CYS A 130 1.57 15.30 9.43
N PHE A 131 1.36 16.51 8.89
CA PHE A 131 2.37 17.17 8.04
C PHE A 131 3.52 17.82 8.82
N VAL A 132 3.30 18.15 10.09
CA VAL A 132 4.30 18.80 10.94
C VAL A 132 5.24 17.80 11.60
N LYS A 133 4.78 16.57 11.89
CA LYS A 133 5.63 15.49 12.40
C LYS A 133 6.72 15.15 11.37
N ARG A 134 7.99 15.26 11.78
CA ARG A 134 9.20 14.94 11.02
C ARG A 134 9.93 13.78 11.64
#